data_AF-A0A2N2VND0-F1
#
_entry.id   AF-A0A2N2VND0-F1
#
_cell.length_a   1.000
_cell.length_b   1.000
_cell.length_c   1.000
_cell.angle_alpha   90.00
_cell.angle_beta   90.00
_cell.angle_gamma   90.00
#
_symmetry.space_group_name_H-M   'P 1'
#
loop_
_entity.id
_entity.type
_entity.pdbx_description
1 polymer ?
#
loop_
_entity_poly.entity_id
_entity_poly.type
_entity_poly.pdbx_seq_one_letter_code
_entity_poly.pdbx_strand_id
1 'polypeptide(L)'
;MADVEYLESERKKLWASIVDLQDSIKKKTSDYEKDAKQASRKCSEYRNKCEASRIEAEAFLKSILSTSDMIEKSGISEQITTIQSFHSNLASKKEAIEGEIEELETLFENYSNYAEQLQKLETLSASADESSSQIEAYVNQLTTRKKEVDTLYFEIFGFSKTDPTTGVETKIAGRKDELNKAYIELKNSFEKFSKDKKTEFDNTLSEWKKSYLASQSEIQSLLPKALTTGLSYAYSKKKDDEILEIDMLKKSFKNWIYVLMTVSFIPFAVSAYMLIHDKIPLQQVIMQLSSLVSPIVLLYIPPLWIALSTNKKINLSKRLIEEYTHKEVVSKTFEGLTKQIEDIKDKTVSAELKAKLLRNILEVSTENPGKLLSDYNQSDHPILERVSGFFNTKSVKDSNAKIE
;
A
#
# COMPACT_ATOMS: atom_id res chain seq x y z
N MET A 1 141.42 117.62 119.12
CA MET A 1 140.95 118.93 118.62
C MET A 1 139.77 118.80 117.66
N ALA A 2 138.99 117.72 117.75
CA ALA A 2 137.93 117.45 116.78
C ALA A 2 136.77 116.67 117.42
N ASP A 3 136.58 116.71 118.74
CA ASP A 3 135.98 117.86 119.46
C ASP A 3 134.86 118.53 118.63
N VAL A 4 135.21 119.18 117.53
CA VAL A 4 134.28 119.99 116.74
C VAL A 4 133.12 119.16 116.13
N GLU A 5 133.55 118.18 115.33
CA GLU A 5 132.80 117.87 114.10
C GLU A 5 131.89 116.67 114.25
N TYR A 6 132.35 115.66 115.00
CA TYR A 6 131.53 114.49 115.32
C TYR A 6 130.25 114.93 116.04
N LEU A 7 130.42 115.79 117.05
CA LEU A 7 129.32 116.34 117.84
C LEU A 7 128.40 117.25 117.02
N GLU A 8 128.92 118.00 116.05
CA GLU A 8 128.12 118.97 115.31
C GLU A 8 127.27 118.33 114.19
N SER A 9 127.78 117.26 113.57
CA SER A 9 127.03 116.49 112.56
C SER A 9 125.91 115.66 113.18
N GLU A 10 126.18 115.04 114.33
CA GLU A 10 125.18 114.38 115.17
C GLU A 10 124.14 115.40 115.67
N ARG A 11 124.58 116.59 116.12
CA ARG A 11 123.68 117.65 116.58
C ARG A 11 122.71 118.13 115.50
N LYS A 12 123.15 118.30 114.23
CA LYS A 12 122.23 118.66 113.14
C LYS A 12 121.21 117.56 112.85
N LYS A 13 121.60 116.29 112.88
CA LYS A 13 120.68 115.15 112.68
C LYS A 13 119.67 115.00 113.82
N LEU A 14 120.11 115.17 115.06
CA LEU A 14 119.23 115.21 116.24
C LEU A 14 118.29 116.42 116.20
N TRP A 15 118.76 117.59 115.75
CA TRP A 15 117.89 118.77 115.59
C TRP A 15 116.80 118.56 114.53
N ALA A 16 117.11 117.89 113.40
CA ALA A 16 116.12 117.60 112.37
C ALA A 16 115.04 116.61 112.86
N SER A 17 115.44 115.52 113.54
CA SER A 17 114.46 114.61 114.15
C SER A 17 113.67 115.29 115.27
N ILE A 18 114.27 116.20 116.05
CA ILE A 18 113.56 116.98 117.07
C ILE A 18 112.55 117.93 116.43
N VAL A 19 112.85 118.51 115.25
CA VAL A 19 111.91 119.37 114.51
C VAL A 19 110.74 118.58 113.93
N ASP A 20 110.99 117.42 113.33
CA ASP A 20 109.91 116.55 112.82
C ASP A 20 109.06 115.99 113.96
N LEU A 21 109.69 115.63 115.09
CA LEU A 21 108.96 115.30 116.31
C LEU A 21 108.24 116.53 116.86
N GLN A 22 108.81 117.74 116.78
CA GLN A 22 108.15 118.98 117.19
C GLN A 22 106.97 119.32 116.30
N ASP A 23 106.99 119.08 114.99
CA ASP A 23 105.85 119.30 114.10
C ASP A 23 104.79 118.20 114.27
N SER A 24 105.22 116.96 114.52
CA SER A 24 104.34 115.85 114.89
C SER A 24 103.69 116.03 116.28
N ILE A 25 104.36 116.75 117.19
CA ILE A 25 103.86 117.11 118.53
C ILE A 25 103.11 118.46 118.51
N LYS A 26 103.46 119.40 117.61
CA LYS A 26 102.77 120.69 117.40
C LYS A 26 101.45 120.53 116.64
N LYS A 27 101.25 119.44 115.88
CA LYS A 27 99.92 118.99 115.45
C LYS A 27 99.10 118.57 116.68
N LYS A 28 98.56 119.57 117.39
CA LYS A 28 97.64 119.38 118.51
C LYS A 28 96.42 118.59 118.05
N THR A 29 95.92 117.77 118.97
CA THR A 29 94.74 116.88 118.94
C THR A 29 93.50 117.39 118.19
N SER A 30 93.37 118.70 117.96
CA SER A 30 92.23 119.33 117.26
C SER A 30 92.06 118.94 115.78
N ASP A 31 93.14 118.66 115.03
CA ASP A 31 93.02 118.37 113.59
C ASP A 31 92.68 116.89 113.32
N TYR A 32 93.26 115.94 114.08
CA TYR A 32 92.87 114.52 114.03
C TYR A 32 91.42 114.29 114.49
N GLU A 33 90.94 115.10 115.44
CA GLU A 33 89.55 115.06 115.89
C GLU A 33 88.56 115.55 114.81
N LYS A 34 88.98 116.52 113.97
CA LYS A 34 88.19 117.02 112.84
C LYS A 34 88.05 116.00 111.72
N ASP A 35 89.14 115.35 111.33
CA ASP A 35 89.12 114.30 110.31
C ASP A 35 88.32 113.07 110.77
N ALA A 36 88.48 112.67 112.04
CA ALA A 36 87.69 111.59 112.63
C ALA A 36 86.19 111.92 112.68
N LYS A 37 85.81 113.17 113.02
CA LYS A 37 84.41 113.63 112.96
C LYS A 37 83.86 113.67 111.54
N GLN A 38 84.65 114.07 110.55
CA GLN A 38 84.22 114.11 109.16
C GLN A 38 84.05 112.70 108.56
N ALA A 39 84.96 111.78 108.87
CA ALA A 39 84.85 110.37 108.50
C ALA A 39 83.64 109.69 109.16
N SER A 40 83.39 109.98 110.45
CA SER A 40 82.20 109.50 111.17
C SER A 40 80.90 110.00 110.52
N ARG A 41 80.82 111.28 110.16
CA ARG A 41 79.65 111.85 109.47
C ARG A 41 79.41 111.19 108.10
N LYS A 42 80.45 111.02 107.28
CA LYS A 42 80.33 110.31 105.99
C LYS A 42 79.88 108.87 106.17
N CYS A 43 80.41 108.16 107.18
CA CYS A 43 80.01 106.79 107.48
C CYS A 43 78.51 106.68 107.86
N SER A 44 78.01 107.61 108.69
CA SER A 44 76.58 107.71 108.99
C SER A 44 75.73 108.06 107.77
N GLU A 45 76.22 108.95 106.90
CA GLU A 45 75.50 109.36 105.69
C GLU A 45 75.37 108.20 104.69
N TYR A 46 76.43 107.42 104.49
CA TYR A 46 76.38 106.20 103.68
C TYR A 46 75.50 105.12 104.29
N ARG A 47 75.54 104.94 105.62
CA ARG A 47 74.64 104.01 106.32
C ARG A 47 73.16 104.36 106.09
N ASN A 48 72.79 105.64 106.23
CA ASN A 48 71.41 106.07 106.03
C ASN A 48 70.95 105.93 104.57
N LYS A 49 71.83 106.19 103.58
CA LYS A 49 71.51 105.96 102.17
C LYS A 49 71.30 104.48 101.85
N CYS A 50 72.14 103.59 102.39
CA CYS A 50 71.95 102.15 102.22
C CYS A 50 70.65 101.65 102.88
N GLU A 51 70.29 102.21 104.04
CA GLU A 51 69.02 101.89 104.70
C GLU A 51 67.82 102.36 103.87
N ALA A 52 67.85 103.56 103.32
CA ALA A 52 66.82 104.07 102.42
C ALA A 52 66.65 103.20 101.17
N SER A 53 67.75 102.84 100.50
CA SER A 53 67.71 101.93 99.34
C SER A 53 67.21 100.53 99.69
N ARG A 54 67.50 100.01 100.90
CA ARG A 54 66.94 98.73 101.37
C ARG A 54 65.42 98.81 101.52
N ILE A 55 64.91 99.89 102.11
CA ILE A 55 63.47 100.10 102.31
C ILE A 55 62.74 100.21 100.96
N GLU A 56 63.30 100.92 99.97
CA GLU A 56 62.74 100.99 98.62
C GLU A 56 62.72 99.62 97.92
N ALA A 57 63.81 98.84 98.02
CA ALA A 57 63.87 97.50 97.44
C ALA A 57 62.86 96.53 98.10
N GLU A 58 62.68 96.60 99.42
CA GLU A 58 61.66 95.83 100.14
C GLU A 58 60.23 96.24 99.72
N ALA A 59 59.99 97.53 99.49
CA ALA A 59 58.70 98.02 98.99
C ALA A 59 58.40 97.49 97.58
N PHE A 60 59.38 97.49 96.67
CA PHE A 60 59.22 96.90 95.33
C PHE A 60 58.96 95.40 95.37
N LEU A 61 59.70 94.65 96.18
CA LEU A 61 59.53 93.21 96.31
C LEU A 61 58.12 92.87 96.83
N LYS A 62 57.61 93.65 97.80
CA LYS A 62 56.24 93.51 98.30
C LYS A 62 55.18 93.83 97.24
N SER A 63 55.43 94.83 96.39
CA SER A 63 54.52 95.14 95.28
C SER A 63 54.45 94.02 94.24
N ILE A 64 55.61 93.45 93.85
CA ILE A 64 55.70 92.37 92.87
C ILE A 64 54.98 91.12 93.38
N LEU A 65 55.21 90.74 94.64
CA LEU A 65 54.52 89.63 95.27
C LEU A 65 53.00 89.85 95.29
N SER A 66 52.53 91.06 95.60
CA SER A 66 51.08 91.35 95.59
C SER A 66 50.45 91.22 94.20
N THR A 67 51.13 91.65 93.14
CA THR A 67 50.66 91.46 91.75
C THR A 67 50.67 89.99 91.33
N SER A 68 51.68 89.22 91.75
CA SER A 68 51.71 87.77 91.51
C SER A 68 50.54 87.06 92.21
N ASP A 69 50.27 87.43 93.46
CA ASP A 69 49.17 86.90 94.26
C ASP A 69 47.80 87.26 93.64
N MET A 70 47.66 88.47 93.06
CA MET A 70 46.45 88.86 92.34
C MET A 70 46.25 88.07 91.04
N ILE A 71 47.32 87.70 90.33
CA ILE A 71 47.23 86.89 89.10
C ILE A 71 46.82 85.45 89.45
N GLU A 72 47.41 84.85 90.50
CA GLU A 72 46.99 83.52 90.97
C GLU A 72 45.55 83.51 91.49
N LYS A 73 45.14 84.53 92.25
CA LYS A 73 43.75 84.66 92.76
C LYS A 73 42.73 85.02 91.69
N SER A 74 43.13 85.54 90.53
CA SER A 74 42.21 85.99 89.48
C SER A 74 41.56 84.85 88.69
N GLY A 75 41.99 83.60 88.87
CA GLY A 75 41.36 82.43 88.22
C GLY A 75 41.45 82.42 86.68
N ILE A 76 42.20 83.35 86.07
CA ILE A 76 42.33 83.50 84.61
C ILE A 76 42.91 82.22 83.97
N SER A 77 43.80 81.51 84.69
CA SER A 77 44.36 80.23 84.26
C SER A 77 43.27 79.15 84.10
N GLU A 78 42.33 79.04 85.05
CA GLU A 78 41.20 78.10 84.98
C GLU A 78 40.19 78.48 83.89
N GLN A 79 40.01 79.78 83.62
CA GLN A 79 39.18 80.26 82.51
C GLN A 79 39.80 79.92 81.14
N ILE A 80 41.12 80.00 81.00
CA ILE A 80 41.81 79.63 79.76
C ILE A 80 41.70 78.12 79.49
N THR A 81 41.86 77.27 80.52
CA THR A 81 41.74 75.82 80.35
C THR A 81 40.31 75.38 80.04
N THR A 82 39.31 76.04 80.63
CA THR A 82 37.89 75.80 80.27
C THR A 82 37.56 76.28 78.86
N ILE A 83 38.08 77.42 78.40
CA ILE A 83 37.90 77.86 77.01
C ILE A 83 38.57 76.89 76.02
N GLN A 84 39.76 76.38 76.34
CA GLN A 84 40.44 75.39 75.50
C GLN A 84 39.68 74.06 75.42
N SER A 85 39.11 73.58 76.53
CA SER A 85 38.30 72.36 76.52
C SER A 85 36.99 72.56 75.76
N PHE A 86 36.35 73.73 75.87
CA PHE A 86 35.19 74.10 75.05
C PHE A 86 35.53 74.18 73.56
N HIS A 87 36.67 74.78 73.19
CA HIS A 87 37.09 74.88 71.79
C HIS A 87 37.39 73.50 71.18
N SER A 88 38.06 72.62 71.95
CA SER A 88 38.30 71.22 71.54
C SER A 88 36.99 70.46 71.35
N ASN A 89 36.03 70.60 72.26
CA ASN A 89 34.71 69.97 72.13
C ASN A 89 33.90 70.53 70.94
N LEU A 90 34.02 71.83 70.67
CA LEU A 90 33.37 72.47 69.53
C LEU A 90 33.99 71.98 68.21
N ALA A 91 35.31 71.82 68.17
CA ALA A 91 36.02 71.28 67.00
C ALA A 91 35.61 69.83 66.72
N SER A 92 35.55 68.97 67.75
CA SER A 92 35.13 67.57 67.57
C SER A 92 33.66 67.46 67.14
N LYS A 93 32.78 68.34 67.66
CA LYS A 93 31.38 68.40 67.22
C LYS A 93 31.25 68.90 65.79
N LYS A 94 32.08 69.86 65.38
CA LYS A 94 32.11 70.35 64.01
C LYS A 94 32.53 69.24 63.04
N GLU A 95 33.58 68.50 63.35
CA GLU A 95 34.00 67.34 62.55
C GLU A 95 32.91 66.27 62.47
N ALA A 96 32.20 65.99 63.56
CA ALA A 96 31.08 65.05 63.56
C ALA A 96 29.93 65.51 62.65
N ILE A 97 29.57 66.80 62.68
CA ILE A 97 28.54 67.37 61.81
C ILE A 97 28.98 67.38 60.35
N GLU A 98 30.25 67.70 60.07
CA GLU A 98 30.80 67.62 58.70
C GLU A 98 30.74 66.18 58.16
N GLY A 99 31.04 65.18 59.01
CA GLY A 99 30.88 63.76 58.64
C GLY A 99 29.42 63.34 58.41
N GLU A 100 28.48 63.77 59.26
CA GLU A 100 27.05 63.50 59.06
C GLU A 100 26.51 64.17 57.78
N ILE A 101 27.00 65.37 57.43
CA ILE A 101 26.65 66.05 56.18
C ILE A 101 27.16 65.28 54.97
N GLU A 102 28.41 64.80 55.01
CA GLU A 102 29.00 64.00 53.92
C GLU A 102 28.25 62.67 53.73
N GLU A 103 27.86 61.99 54.82
CA GLU A 103 26.98 60.81 54.75
C GLU A 103 25.61 61.13 54.14
N LEU A 104 25.01 62.27 54.49
CA LEU A 104 23.74 62.73 53.91
C LEU A 104 23.87 63.03 52.41
N GLU A 105 24.95 63.68 51.98
CA GLU A 105 25.21 63.98 50.57
C GLU A 105 25.36 62.68 49.76
N THR A 106 26.12 61.70 50.25
CA THR A 106 26.25 60.40 49.58
C THR A 106 24.92 59.63 49.51
N LEU A 107 24.07 59.70 50.55
CA LEU A 107 22.73 59.13 50.53
C LEU A 107 21.83 59.79 49.48
N PHE A 108 21.90 61.12 49.33
CA PHE A 108 21.13 61.85 48.32
C PHE A 108 21.59 61.55 46.89
N GLU A 109 22.90 61.40 46.63
CA GLU A 109 23.40 60.95 45.33
C GLU A 109 22.88 59.55 44.98
N ASN A 110 22.91 58.64 45.96
CA ASN A 110 22.46 57.26 45.78
C ASN A 110 20.94 57.13 45.64
N TYR A 111 20.14 58.08 46.14
CA TYR A 111 18.68 58.07 46.02
C TYR A 111 18.20 57.98 44.57
N SER A 112 18.86 58.70 43.65
CA SER A 112 18.53 58.66 42.22
C SER A 112 18.75 57.26 41.60
N ASN A 113 19.82 56.59 42.02
CA ASN A 113 20.17 55.25 41.58
C ASN A 113 19.19 54.21 42.15
N TYR A 114 18.80 54.35 43.42
CA TYR A 114 17.77 53.50 44.03
C TYR A 114 16.42 53.66 43.35
N ALA A 115 16.02 54.88 42.96
CA ALA A 115 14.79 55.12 42.22
C ALA A 115 14.80 54.44 40.83
N GLU A 116 15.92 54.53 40.10
CA GLU A 116 16.07 53.87 38.80
C GLU A 116 16.07 52.34 38.93
N GLN A 117 16.71 51.80 39.98
CA GLN A 117 16.67 50.36 40.30
C GLN A 117 15.25 49.90 40.67
N LEU A 118 14.49 50.72 41.40
CA LEU A 118 13.10 50.42 41.76
C LEU A 118 12.22 50.32 40.50
N GLN A 119 12.39 51.25 39.57
CA GLN A 119 11.66 51.23 38.30
C GLN A 119 12.04 50.00 37.45
N LYS A 120 13.32 49.65 37.39
CA LYS A 120 13.77 48.41 36.73
C LYS A 120 13.17 47.17 37.40
N LEU A 121 13.10 47.13 38.73
CA LEU A 121 12.50 46.03 39.46
C LEU A 121 11.00 45.90 39.19
N GLU A 122 10.25 47.01 39.12
CA GLU A 122 8.84 47.01 38.74
C GLU A 122 8.63 46.50 37.31
N THR A 123 9.44 46.95 36.35
CA THR A 123 9.34 46.46 34.96
C THR A 123 9.68 44.97 34.86
N LEU A 124 10.67 44.50 35.63
CA LEU A 124 11.02 43.08 35.69
C LEU A 124 9.90 42.26 36.33
N SER A 125 9.26 42.76 37.39
CA SER A 125 8.12 42.11 38.05
C SER A 125 6.94 41.99 37.09
N ALA A 126 6.59 43.06 36.36
CA ALA A 126 5.52 43.02 35.38
C ALA A 126 5.80 42.01 34.25
N SER A 127 7.05 41.95 33.77
CA SER A 127 7.47 40.97 32.77
C SER A 127 7.47 39.53 33.31
N ALA A 128 7.79 39.34 34.60
CA ALA A 128 7.72 38.04 35.26
C ALA A 128 6.28 37.56 35.42
N ASP A 129 5.34 38.43 35.79
CA ASP A 129 3.91 38.11 35.89
C ASP A 129 3.31 37.75 34.53
N GLU A 130 3.67 38.49 33.49
CA GLU A 130 3.25 38.19 32.11
C GLU A 130 3.80 36.83 31.65
N SER A 131 5.09 36.57 31.91
CA SER A 131 5.72 35.28 31.61
C SER A 131 5.06 34.12 32.38
N SER A 132 4.74 34.32 33.65
CA SER A 132 4.03 33.33 34.48
C SER A 132 2.66 32.99 33.89
N SER A 133 1.90 34.02 33.49
CA SER A 133 0.59 33.86 32.86
C SER A 133 0.69 33.09 31.52
N GLN A 134 1.71 33.38 30.72
CA GLN A 134 1.98 32.64 29.47
C GLN A 134 2.34 31.17 29.75
N ILE A 135 3.16 30.90 30.76
CA ILE A 135 3.51 29.53 31.17
C ILE A 135 2.27 28.75 31.59
N GLU A 136 1.39 29.33 32.40
CA GLU A 136 0.13 28.69 32.79
C GLU A 136 -0.75 28.37 31.58
N ALA A 137 -0.86 29.31 30.62
CA ALA A 137 -1.60 29.08 29.38
C ALA A 137 -1.02 27.90 28.57
N TYR A 138 0.31 27.83 28.44
CA TYR A 138 0.97 26.72 27.74
C TYR A 138 0.83 25.38 28.46
N VAL A 139 0.91 25.35 29.79
CA VAL A 139 0.70 24.14 30.59
C VAL A 139 -0.71 23.60 30.40
N ASN A 140 -1.71 24.49 30.38
CA ASN A 140 -3.10 24.11 30.10
C ASN A 140 -3.25 23.54 28.69
N GLN A 141 -2.68 24.18 27.67
CA GLN A 141 -2.71 23.67 26.29
C GLN A 141 -2.01 22.32 26.15
N LEU A 142 -0.84 22.13 26.76
CA LEU A 142 -0.10 20.87 26.78
C LEU A 142 -0.90 19.76 27.45
N THR A 143 -1.58 20.09 28.55
CA THR A 143 -2.43 19.12 29.27
C THR A 143 -3.60 18.66 28.40
N THR A 144 -4.23 19.58 27.67
CA THR A 144 -5.32 19.23 26.74
C THR A 144 -4.81 18.36 25.59
N ARG A 145 -3.72 18.76 24.92
CA ARG A 145 -3.11 17.96 23.85
C ARG A 145 -2.66 16.59 24.31
N LYS A 146 -2.10 16.48 25.53
CA LYS A 146 -1.74 15.19 26.11
C LYS A 146 -2.96 14.29 26.26
N LYS A 147 -4.08 14.80 26.79
CA LYS A 147 -5.33 14.03 26.89
C LYS A 147 -5.84 13.55 25.54
N GLU A 148 -5.78 14.40 24.50
CA GLU A 148 -6.16 14.01 23.13
C GLU A 148 -5.26 12.89 22.59
N VAL A 149 -3.94 13.02 22.76
CA VAL A 149 -2.96 12.00 22.35
C VAL A 149 -3.17 10.69 23.10
N ASP A 150 -3.37 10.75 24.41
CA ASP A 150 -3.63 9.57 25.24
C ASP A 150 -4.93 8.89 24.80
N THR A 151 -5.98 9.66 24.50
CA THR A 151 -7.26 9.14 24.00
C THR A 151 -7.08 8.42 22.66
N LEU A 152 -6.37 9.04 21.70
CA LEU A 152 -6.05 8.43 20.42
C LEU A 152 -5.19 7.17 20.57
N TYR A 153 -4.21 7.20 21.47
CA TYR A 153 -3.35 6.06 21.76
C TYR A 153 -4.18 4.88 22.27
N PHE A 154 -5.08 5.11 23.23
CA PHE A 154 -5.98 4.07 23.75
C PHE A 154 -6.98 3.58 22.71
N GLU A 155 -7.46 4.43 21.81
CA GLU A 155 -8.35 4.01 20.71
C GLU A 155 -7.62 3.12 19.68
N ILE A 156 -6.38 3.45 19.35
CA ILE A 156 -5.60 2.72 18.35
C ILE A 156 -5.08 1.39 18.91
N PHE A 157 -4.46 1.42 20.10
CA PHE A 157 -3.74 0.29 20.68
C PHE A 157 -4.52 -0.47 21.75
N GLY A 158 -5.60 0.12 22.27
CA GLY A 158 -6.33 -0.42 23.41
C GLY A 158 -5.66 -0.09 24.74
N PHE A 159 -6.28 -0.55 25.83
CA PHE A 159 -5.73 -0.43 27.18
C PHE A 159 -6.14 -1.63 28.04
N SER A 160 -5.30 -2.00 28.98
CA SER A 160 -5.61 -3.02 29.97
C SER A 160 -6.32 -2.37 31.15
N LYS A 161 -7.55 -2.81 31.44
CA LYS A 161 -8.27 -2.43 32.64
C LYS A 161 -8.21 -3.59 33.62
N THR A 162 -7.56 -3.37 34.76
CA THR A 162 -7.57 -4.30 35.88
C THR A 162 -8.84 -4.07 36.69
N ASP A 163 -9.68 -5.10 36.82
CA ASP A 163 -10.92 -5.00 37.57
C ASP A 163 -10.61 -5.10 39.08
N PRO A 164 -10.90 -4.06 39.91
CA PRO A 164 -10.42 -3.97 41.29
C PRO A 164 -10.95 -5.06 42.23
N THR A 165 -11.96 -5.83 41.83
CA THR A 165 -12.59 -6.90 42.64
C THR A 165 -12.11 -8.31 42.30
N THR A 166 -11.56 -8.55 41.11
CA THR A 166 -11.18 -9.91 40.66
C THR A 166 -9.70 -10.04 40.30
N GLY A 167 -8.97 -8.93 40.17
CA GLY A 167 -7.54 -8.94 39.83
C GLY A 167 -7.24 -9.43 38.41
N VAL A 168 -8.27 -9.64 37.58
CA VAL A 168 -8.11 -10.08 36.19
C VAL A 168 -7.89 -8.87 35.29
N GLU A 169 -6.78 -8.87 34.54
CA GLU A 169 -6.53 -7.86 33.51
C GLU A 169 -7.39 -8.14 32.28
N THR A 170 -8.36 -7.27 32.03
CA THR A 170 -9.14 -7.30 30.79
C THR A 170 -8.51 -6.31 29.81
N LYS A 171 -7.90 -6.84 28.74
CA LYS A 171 -7.36 -6.01 27.66
C LYS A 171 -8.52 -5.59 26.75
N ILE A 172 -8.86 -4.31 26.77
CA ILE A 172 -9.81 -3.72 25.83
C ILE A 172 -9.05 -3.56 24.50
N ALA A 173 -9.55 -4.25 23.48
CA ALA A 173 -8.93 -4.27 22.16
C ALA A 173 -9.06 -2.90 21.48
N GLY A 174 -7.96 -2.39 20.92
CA GLY A 174 -7.97 -1.18 20.09
C GLY A 174 -8.33 -1.49 18.63
N ARG A 175 -8.50 -0.43 17.82
CA ARG A 175 -8.79 -0.54 16.38
C ARG A 175 -7.76 -1.38 15.61
N LYS A 176 -6.49 -1.38 16.04
CA LYS A 176 -5.44 -2.24 15.45
C LYS A 176 -5.78 -3.73 15.58
N ASP A 177 -6.28 -4.14 16.74
CA ASP A 177 -6.60 -5.54 17.01
C ASP A 177 -7.88 -5.95 16.27
N GLU A 178 -8.86 -5.05 16.16
CA GLU A 178 -10.06 -5.26 15.32
C GLU A 178 -9.70 -5.40 13.84
N LEU A 179 -8.83 -4.53 13.32
CA LEU A 179 -8.37 -4.59 11.93
C LEU A 179 -7.63 -5.90 11.65
N ASN A 180 -6.76 -6.34 12.56
CA ASN A 180 -6.08 -7.62 12.42
C ASN A 180 -7.04 -8.80 12.43
N LYS A 181 -8.07 -8.78 13.29
CA LYS A 181 -9.12 -9.81 13.29
C LYS A 181 -9.86 -9.84 11.96
N ALA A 182 -10.34 -8.69 11.49
CA ALA A 182 -11.03 -8.56 10.20
C ALA A 182 -10.15 -9.04 9.03
N TYR A 183 -8.84 -8.73 9.07
CA TYR A 183 -7.90 -9.19 8.06
C TYR A 183 -7.71 -10.71 8.08
N ILE A 184 -7.56 -11.32 9.26
CA ILE A 184 -7.44 -12.77 9.41
C ILE A 184 -8.72 -13.48 8.94
N GLU A 185 -9.90 -12.96 9.29
CA GLU A 185 -11.18 -13.49 8.83
C GLU A 185 -11.34 -13.37 7.32
N LEU A 186 -10.98 -12.23 6.74
CA LEU A 186 -11.01 -12.02 5.30
C LEU A 186 -10.05 -12.97 4.58
N LYS A 187 -8.83 -13.15 5.12
CA LYS A 187 -7.85 -14.07 4.55
C LYS A 187 -8.36 -15.52 4.60
N ASN A 188 -8.89 -15.96 5.73
CA ASN A 188 -9.41 -17.31 5.90
C ASN A 188 -10.64 -17.58 5.02
N SER A 189 -11.54 -16.60 4.91
CA SER A 189 -12.71 -16.70 4.02
C SER A 189 -12.33 -16.73 2.55
N PHE A 190 -11.31 -15.95 2.15
CA PHE A 190 -10.77 -15.99 0.80
C PHE A 190 -10.09 -17.32 0.46
N GLU A 191 -9.27 -17.86 1.37
CA GLU A 191 -8.64 -19.18 1.20
C GLU A 191 -9.70 -20.29 1.07
N LYS A 192 -10.74 -20.24 1.89
CA LYS A 192 -11.87 -21.17 1.81
C LYS A 192 -12.63 -21.03 0.50
N PHE A 193 -12.98 -19.80 0.10
CA PHE A 193 -13.66 -19.53 -1.17
C PHE A 193 -12.86 -20.02 -2.38
N SER A 194 -11.55 -19.77 -2.40
CA SER A 194 -10.64 -20.22 -3.46
C SER A 194 -10.60 -21.76 -3.55
N LYS A 195 -10.52 -22.43 -2.39
CA LYS A 195 -10.54 -23.90 -2.34
C LYS A 195 -11.88 -24.47 -2.80
N ASP A 196 -12.99 -23.93 -2.30
CA ASP A 196 -14.35 -24.37 -2.65
C ASP A 196 -14.59 -24.19 -4.15
N LYS A 197 -14.27 -23.02 -4.72
CA LYS A 197 -14.42 -22.76 -6.16
C LYS A 197 -13.53 -23.66 -7.00
N LYS A 198 -12.29 -23.91 -6.58
CA LYS A 198 -11.41 -24.86 -7.28
C LYS A 198 -12.02 -26.26 -7.31
N THR A 199 -12.54 -26.75 -6.19
CA THR A 199 -13.20 -28.06 -6.13
C THR A 199 -14.48 -28.12 -6.98
N GLU A 200 -15.26 -27.03 -7.02
CA GLU A 200 -16.46 -26.92 -7.85
C GLU A 200 -16.12 -26.95 -9.35
N PHE A 201 -15.06 -26.24 -9.77
CA PHE A 201 -14.55 -26.27 -11.14
C PHE A 201 -14.03 -27.66 -11.52
N ASP A 202 -13.24 -28.29 -10.66
CA ASP A 202 -12.69 -29.63 -10.92
C ASP A 202 -13.82 -30.67 -11.05
N ASN A 203 -14.85 -30.58 -10.20
CA ASN A 203 -16.04 -31.42 -10.28
C ASN A 203 -16.83 -31.19 -11.57
N THR A 204 -17.10 -29.93 -11.91
CA THR A 204 -17.81 -29.56 -13.14
C THR A 204 -17.06 -30.04 -14.39
N LEU A 205 -15.73 -29.86 -14.41
CA LEU A 205 -14.88 -30.31 -15.51
C LEU A 205 -14.90 -31.84 -15.65
N SER A 206 -14.85 -32.56 -14.53
CA SER A 206 -14.98 -34.02 -14.49
C SER A 206 -16.33 -34.49 -15.03
N GLU A 207 -17.40 -33.80 -14.66
CA GLU A 207 -18.76 -34.10 -15.09
C GLU A 207 -18.96 -33.82 -16.59
N TRP A 208 -18.49 -32.68 -17.09
CA TRP A 208 -18.46 -32.37 -18.52
C TRP A 208 -17.64 -33.39 -19.31
N LYS A 209 -16.48 -33.80 -18.80
CA LYS A 209 -15.65 -34.81 -19.44
C LYS A 209 -16.36 -36.17 -19.50
N LYS A 210 -17.07 -36.56 -18.45
CA LYS A 210 -17.91 -37.78 -18.44
C LYS A 210 -19.04 -37.68 -19.45
N SER A 211 -19.79 -36.59 -19.46
CA SER A 211 -20.89 -36.39 -20.42
C SER A 211 -20.40 -36.36 -21.87
N TYR A 212 -19.29 -35.68 -22.13
CA TYR A 212 -18.67 -35.65 -23.47
C TYR A 212 -18.28 -37.06 -23.93
N LEU A 213 -17.59 -37.83 -23.10
CA LEU A 213 -17.20 -39.21 -23.42
C LEU A 213 -18.41 -40.13 -23.61
N ALA A 214 -19.46 -39.94 -22.79
CA ALA A 214 -20.70 -40.69 -22.93
C ALA A 214 -21.39 -40.38 -24.27
N SER A 215 -21.58 -39.10 -24.62
CA SER A 215 -22.15 -38.70 -25.91
C SER A 215 -21.30 -39.16 -27.10
N GLN A 216 -19.97 -39.08 -27.00
CA GLN A 216 -19.07 -39.57 -28.03
C GLN A 216 -19.21 -41.08 -28.24
N SER A 217 -19.28 -41.85 -27.14
CA SER A 217 -19.49 -43.30 -27.19
C SER A 217 -20.86 -43.65 -27.75
N GLU A 218 -21.89 -42.88 -27.42
CA GLU A 218 -23.25 -43.06 -27.94
C GLU A 218 -23.29 -42.82 -29.44
N ILE A 219 -22.73 -41.71 -29.92
CA ILE A 219 -22.61 -41.39 -31.35
C ILE A 219 -21.87 -42.51 -32.10
N GLN A 220 -20.73 -42.98 -31.56
CA GLN A 220 -19.97 -44.07 -32.17
C GLN A 220 -20.76 -45.39 -32.21
N SER A 221 -21.62 -45.67 -31.23
CA SER A 221 -22.46 -46.86 -31.21
C SER A 221 -23.68 -46.77 -32.15
N LEU A 222 -24.19 -45.55 -32.38
CA LEU A 222 -25.36 -45.32 -33.22
C LEU A 222 -25.01 -45.21 -34.70
N LEU A 223 -23.81 -44.74 -35.05
CA LEU A 223 -23.37 -44.60 -36.45
C LEU A 223 -23.44 -45.91 -37.27
N PRO A 224 -22.85 -47.04 -36.82
CA PRO A 224 -22.93 -48.31 -37.56
C PRO A 224 -24.37 -48.83 -37.67
N LYS A 225 -25.16 -48.65 -36.60
CA LYS A 225 -26.57 -49.08 -36.55
C LYS A 225 -27.42 -48.28 -37.52
N ALA A 226 -27.35 -46.95 -37.46
CA ALA A 226 -28.12 -46.05 -38.32
C ALA A 226 -27.78 -46.25 -39.81
N LEU A 227 -26.50 -46.40 -40.16
CA LEU A 227 -26.06 -46.62 -41.53
C LEU A 227 -26.59 -47.95 -42.07
N THR A 228 -26.45 -49.04 -41.30
CA THR A 228 -26.83 -50.38 -41.75
C THR A 228 -28.34 -50.59 -41.78
N THR A 229 -29.07 -50.08 -40.78
CA THR A 229 -30.54 -50.09 -40.75
C THR A 229 -31.11 -49.21 -41.86
N GLY A 230 -30.51 -48.05 -42.15
CA GLY A 230 -30.92 -47.18 -43.25
C GLY A 230 -30.74 -47.82 -44.63
N LEU A 231 -29.58 -48.44 -44.87
CA LEU A 231 -29.28 -49.13 -46.13
C LEU A 231 -30.15 -50.38 -46.34
N SER A 232 -30.30 -51.24 -45.33
CA SER A 232 -31.13 -52.45 -45.43
C SER A 232 -32.62 -52.11 -45.65
N TYR A 233 -33.12 -51.05 -45.00
CA TYR A 233 -34.47 -50.55 -45.24
C TYR A 233 -34.64 -50.01 -46.67
N ALA A 234 -33.67 -49.23 -47.17
CA ALA A 234 -33.72 -48.72 -48.54
C ALA A 234 -33.74 -49.86 -49.58
N TYR A 235 -32.95 -50.92 -49.37
CA TYR A 235 -32.97 -52.10 -50.23
C TYR A 235 -34.28 -52.89 -50.13
N SER A 236 -34.83 -53.08 -48.92
CA SER A 236 -36.13 -53.74 -48.74
C SER A 236 -37.23 -52.97 -49.46
N LYS A 237 -37.26 -51.64 -49.30
CA LYS A 237 -38.24 -50.79 -49.98
C LYS A 237 -38.14 -50.89 -51.50
N LYS A 238 -36.91 -50.84 -52.04
CA LYS A 238 -36.68 -51.01 -53.48
C LYS A 238 -37.11 -52.38 -53.99
N LYS A 239 -36.85 -53.44 -53.24
CA LYS A 239 -37.33 -54.79 -53.56
C LYS A 239 -38.86 -54.85 -53.58
N ASP A 240 -39.52 -54.26 -52.58
CA ASP A 240 -40.99 -54.25 -52.50
C ASP A 240 -41.62 -53.45 -53.65
N ASP A 241 -41.03 -52.30 -54.01
CA ASP A 241 -41.44 -51.50 -55.17
C ASP A 241 -41.32 -52.33 -56.48
N GLU A 242 -40.22 -53.05 -56.69
CA GLU A 242 -40.04 -53.93 -57.86
C GLU A 242 -41.00 -55.13 -57.89
N ILE A 243 -41.34 -55.70 -56.73
CA ILE A 243 -42.35 -56.78 -56.64
C ILE A 243 -43.73 -56.25 -57.12
N LEU A 244 -44.09 -55.03 -56.72
CA LEU A 244 -45.31 -54.38 -57.19
C LEU A 244 -45.27 -54.12 -58.70
N GLU A 245 -44.14 -53.64 -59.23
CA GLU A 245 -43.96 -53.45 -60.68
C GLU A 245 -44.10 -54.77 -61.45
N ILE A 246 -43.50 -55.87 -60.98
CA ILE A 246 -43.67 -57.19 -61.59
C ILE A 246 -45.12 -57.63 -61.58
N ASP A 247 -45.86 -57.44 -60.49
CA ASP A 247 -47.28 -57.82 -60.44
C ASP A 247 -48.11 -57.01 -61.44
N MET A 248 -47.83 -55.70 -61.57
CA MET A 248 -48.44 -54.86 -62.61
C MET A 248 -48.08 -55.33 -64.02
N LEU A 249 -46.81 -55.66 -64.27
CA LEU A 249 -46.35 -56.18 -65.56
C LEU A 249 -46.97 -57.55 -65.88
N LYS A 250 -47.12 -58.44 -64.90
CA LYS A 250 -47.81 -59.74 -65.08
C LYS A 250 -49.29 -59.56 -65.43
N LYS A 251 -49.98 -58.61 -64.78
CA LYS A 251 -51.36 -58.25 -65.12
C LYS A 251 -51.46 -57.68 -66.52
N SER A 252 -50.56 -56.76 -66.89
CA SER A 252 -50.47 -56.21 -68.25
C SER A 252 -50.24 -57.32 -69.27
N PHE A 253 -49.27 -58.21 -69.05
CA PHE A 253 -48.97 -59.35 -69.91
C PHE A 253 -50.20 -60.24 -70.12
N LYS A 254 -50.89 -60.60 -69.04
CA LYS A 254 -52.13 -61.39 -69.08
C LYS A 254 -53.23 -60.68 -69.88
N ASN A 255 -53.42 -59.37 -69.69
CA ASN A 255 -54.41 -58.59 -70.44
C ASN A 255 -54.07 -58.58 -71.94
N TRP A 256 -52.79 -58.41 -72.30
CA TRP A 256 -52.36 -58.47 -73.70
C TRP A 256 -52.51 -59.85 -74.33
N ILE A 257 -52.33 -60.93 -73.56
CA ILE A 257 -52.65 -62.30 -74.01
C ILE A 257 -54.16 -62.45 -74.27
N TYR A 258 -55.02 -61.91 -73.41
CA TYR A 258 -56.47 -61.90 -73.67
C TYR A 258 -56.83 -61.09 -74.93
N VAL A 259 -56.15 -59.96 -75.17
CA VAL A 259 -56.30 -59.20 -76.43
C VAL A 259 -55.87 -60.05 -77.63
N LEU A 260 -54.74 -60.76 -77.56
CA LEU A 260 -54.29 -61.68 -78.62
C LEU A 260 -55.31 -62.80 -78.88
N MET A 261 -55.90 -63.36 -77.83
CA MET A 261 -56.93 -64.40 -77.92
C MET A 261 -58.22 -63.87 -78.56
N THR A 262 -58.69 -62.68 -78.17
CA THR A 262 -59.89 -62.05 -78.74
C THR A 262 -59.69 -61.67 -80.22
N VAL A 263 -58.53 -61.12 -80.57
CA VAL A 263 -58.17 -60.83 -81.98
C VAL A 263 -58.19 -62.10 -82.83
N SER A 264 -57.73 -63.23 -82.29
CA SER A 264 -57.78 -64.53 -82.98
C SER A 264 -59.22 -65.05 -83.20
N PHE A 265 -60.20 -64.58 -82.44
CA PHE A 265 -61.61 -64.98 -82.57
C PHE A 265 -62.40 -64.14 -83.59
N ILE A 266 -61.89 -62.96 -83.97
CA ILE A 266 -62.52 -62.04 -84.94
C ILE A 266 -62.88 -62.74 -86.27
N PRO A 267 -62.00 -63.52 -86.93
CA PRO A 267 -62.34 -64.19 -88.19
C PRO A 267 -63.54 -65.13 -88.04
N PHE A 268 -63.63 -65.86 -86.93
CA PHE A 268 -64.72 -66.78 -86.63
C PHE A 268 -66.03 -66.02 -86.34
N ALA A 269 -65.96 -64.93 -85.58
CA ALA A 269 -67.13 -64.10 -85.28
C ALA A 269 -67.70 -63.43 -86.54
N VAL A 270 -66.85 -62.87 -87.40
CA VAL A 270 -67.26 -62.28 -88.69
C VAL A 270 -67.87 -63.35 -89.60
N SER A 271 -67.24 -64.53 -89.69
CA SER A 271 -67.77 -65.64 -90.49
C SER A 271 -69.14 -66.13 -90.01
N ALA A 272 -69.32 -66.24 -88.69
CA ALA A 272 -70.60 -66.62 -88.09
C ALA A 272 -71.69 -65.57 -88.34
N TYR A 273 -71.35 -64.28 -88.24
CA TYR A 273 -72.26 -63.17 -88.53
C TYR A 273 -72.72 -63.19 -90.00
N MET A 274 -71.79 -63.33 -90.95
CA MET A 274 -72.10 -63.42 -92.38
C MET A 274 -73.00 -64.61 -92.74
N LEU A 275 -72.88 -65.72 -92.00
CA LEU A 275 -73.68 -66.93 -92.22
C LEU A 275 -75.10 -66.78 -91.66
N ILE A 276 -75.24 -66.23 -90.45
CA ILE A 276 -76.53 -66.12 -89.75
C ILE A 276 -77.37 -64.94 -90.27
N HIS A 277 -76.73 -63.78 -90.47
CA HIS A 277 -77.44 -62.55 -90.80
C HIS A 277 -77.57 -62.36 -92.32
N ASP A 278 -76.49 -62.56 -93.08
CA ASP A 278 -76.46 -62.27 -94.53
C ASP A 278 -76.78 -63.49 -95.41
N LYS A 279 -76.99 -64.67 -94.82
CA LYS A 279 -77.38 -65.94 -95.48
C LYS A 279 -76.49 -66.33 -96.68
N ILE A 280 -75.20 -65.98 -96.61
CA ILE A 280 -74.23 -66.29 -97.66
C ILE A 280 -73.95 -67.81 -97.68
N PRO A 281 -73.85 -68.46 -98.86
CA PRO A 281 -73.51 -69.88 -98.94
C PRO A 281 -72.12 -70.17 -98.36
N LEU A 282 -71.98 -71.29 -97.67
CA LEU A 282 -70.77 -71.70 -96.94
C LEU A 282 -69.47 -71.60 -97.78
N GLN A 283 -69.57 -71.91 -99.07
CA GLN A 283 -68.44 -71.86 -99.99
C GLN A 283 -67.86 -70.45 -100.18
N GLN A 284 -68.70 -69.42 -100.21
CA GLN A 284 -68.26 -68.03 -100.34
C GLN A 284 -67.65 -67.49 -99.04
N VAL A 285 -68.18 -67.91 -97.89
CA VAL A 285 -67.64 -67.55 -96.56
C VAL A 285 -66.21 -68.07 -96.39
N ILE A 286 -65.91 -69.30 -96.82
CA ILE A 286 -64.55 -69.88 -96.75
C ILE A 286 -63.57 -69.10 -97.64
N MET A 287 -64.00 -68.67 -98.83
CA MET A 287 -63.13 -67.90 -99.73
C MET A 287 -62.85 -66.49 -99.19
N GLN A 288 -63.83 -65.86 -98.56
CA GLN A 288 -63.67 -64.56 -97.89
C GLN A 288 -62.84 -64.65 -96.60
N LEU A 289 -62.96 -65.75 -95.85
CA LEU A 289 -62.15 -66.00 -94.66
C LEU A 289 -60.65 -66.00 -94.98
N SER A 290 -60.24 -66.61 -96.11
CA SER A 290 -58.85 -66.58 -96.56
C SER A 290 -58.36 -65.15 -96.86
N SER A 291 -59.20 -64.29 -97.45
CA SER A 291 -58.87 -62.88 -97.70
C SER A 291 -58.77 -62.05 -96.42
N LEU A 292 -59.46 -62.45 -95.34
CA LEU A 292 -59.44 -61.76 -94.04
C LEU A 292 -58.18 -62.08 -93.21
N VAL A 293 -57.48 -63.20 -93.47
CA VAL A 293 -56.28 -63.58 -92.70
C VAL A 293 -55.14 -62.55 -92.86
N SER A 294 -54.95 -62.00 -94.06
CA SER A 294 -53.85 -61.05 -94.35
C SER A 294 -53.88 -59.76 -93.49
N PRO A 295 -55.00 -59.01 -93.40
CA PRO A 295 -55.07 -57.82 -92.53
C PRO A 295 -55.03 -58.17 -91.03
N ILE A 296 -55.43 -59.39 -90.64
CA ILE A 296 -55.44 -59.82 -89.23
C ILE A 296 -54.03 -60.10 -88.71
N VAL A 297 -53.11 -60.58 -89.56
CA VAL A 297 -51.69 -60.72 -89.19
C VAL A 297 -51.09 -59.36 -88.82
N LEU A 298 -51.40 -58.29 -89.56
CA LEU A 298 -50.93 -56.94 -89.25
C LEU A 298 -51.50 -56.43 -87.91
N LEU A 299 -52.74 -56.80 -87.59
CA LEU A 299 -53.39 -56.46 -86.32
C LEU A 299 -52.80 -57.21 -85.11
N TYR A 300 -52.17 -58.36 -85.32
CA TYR A 300 -51.53 -59.15 -84.25
C TYR A 300 -50.19 -58.56 -83.78
N ILE A 301 -49.52 -57.78 -84.63
CA ILE A 301 -48.16 -57.26 -84.38
C ILE A 301 -48.10 -56.36 -83.13
N PRO A 302 -48.96 -55.33 -82.94
CA PRO A 302 -48.85 -54.44 -81.77
C PRO A 302 -49.09 -55.14 -80.42
N PRO A 303 -50.16 -55.96 -80.24
CA PRO A 303 -50.35 -56.71 -78.99
C PRO A 303 -49.22 -57.71 -78.71
N LEU A 304 -48.68 -58.35 -79.75
CA LEU A 304 -47.56 -59.28 -79.63
C LEU A 304 -46.27 -58.56 -79.19
N TRP A 305 -45.97 -57.40 -79.76
CA TRP A 305 -44.82 -56.58 -79.37
C TRP A 305 -44.91 -56.15 -77.90
N ILE A 306 -46.09 -55.72 -77.46
CA ILE A 306 -46.30 -55.28 -76.07
C ILE A 306 -46.17 -56.47 -75.12
N ALA A 307 -46.72 -57.64 -75.46
CA ALA A 307 -46.54 -58.87 -74.68
C ALA A 307 -45.04 -59.25 -74.56
N LEU A 308 -44.29 -59.23 -75.67
CA LEU A 308 -42.85 -59.50 -75.69
C LEU A 308 -42.05 -58.51 -74.84
N SER A 309 -42.32 -57.21 -74.97
CA SER A 309 -41.64 -56.18 -74.20
C SER A 309 -41.92 -56.28 -72.70
N THR A 310 -43.15 -56.66 -72.33
CA THR A 310 -43.57 -56.86 -70.95
C THR A 310 -42.88 -58.09 -70.36
N ASN A 311 -42.75 -59.17 -71.12
CA ASN A 311 -42.00 -60.36 -70.70
C ASN A 311 -40.52 -60.05 -70.41
N LYS A 312 -39.88 -59.25 -71.28
CA LYS A 312 -38.49 -58.81 -71.06
C LYS A 312 -38.35 -57.95 -69.79
N LYS A 313 -39.28 -57.04 -69.55
CA LYS A 313 -39.32 -56.23 -68.31
C LYS A 313 -39.51 -57.09 -67.06
N ILE A 314 -40.36 -58.11 -67.12
CA ILE A 314 -40.55 -59.07 -66.02
C ILE A 314 -39.23 -59.78 -65.69
N ASN A 315 -38.47 -60.24 -66.69
CA ASN A 315 -37.20 -60.91 -66.47
C ASN A 315 -36.12 -59.97 -65.90
N LEU A 316 -36.11 -58.70 -66.32
CA LEU A 316 -35.23 -57.69 -65.74
C LEU A 316 -35.57 -57.39 -64.27
N SER A 317 -36.84 -57.20 -63.93
CA SER A 317 -37.24 -56.94 -62.55
C SER A 317 -37.01 -58.15 -61.65
N LYS A 318 -37.13 -59.40 -62.13
CA LYS A 318 -36.75 -60.59 -61.35
C LYS A 318 -35.29 -60.54 -60.90
N ARG A 319 -34.39 -60.20 -61.82
CA ARG A 319 -32.97 -60.00 -61.52
C ARG A 319 -32.78 -58.89 -60.48
N LEU A 320 -33.46 -57.76 -60.67
CA LEU A 320 -33.32 -56.62 -59.79
C LEU A 320 -33.81 -56.93 -58.36
N ILE A 321 -34.87 -57.72 -58.22
CA ILE A 321 -35.33 -58.26 -56.94
C ILE A 321 -34.26 -59.15 -56.30
N GLU A 322 -33.62 -60.06 -57.05
CA GLU A 322 -32.55 -60.91 -56.52
C GLU A 322 -31.35 -60.08 -56.08
N GLU A 323 -30.95 -59.07 -56.86
CA GLU A 323 -29.87 -58.15 -56.50
C GLU A 323 -30.19 -57.34 -55.24
N TYR A 324 -31.40 -56.76 -55.13
CA TYR A 324 -31.81 -56.04 -53.93
C TYR A 324 -32.00 -56.94 -52.72
N THR A 325 -32.50 -58.16 -52.91
CA THR A 325 -32.62 -59.15 -51.83
C THR A 325 -31.25 -59.55 -51.30
N HIS A 326 -30.27 -59.78 -52.19
CA HIS A 326 -28.90 -60.05 -51.78
C HIS A 326 -28.31 -58.87 -50.99
N LYS A 327 -28.45 -57.63 -51.49
CA LYS A 327 -27.97 -56.42 -50.81
C LYS A 327 -28.65 -56.19 -49.46
N GLU A 328 -29.96 -56.47 -49.36
CA GLU A 328 -30.73 -56.41 -48.13
C GLU A 328 -30.22 -57.43 -47.09
N VAL A 329 -30.04 -58.69 -47.50
CA VAL A 329 -29.54 -59.76 -46.63
C VAL A 329 -28.11 -59.47 -46.18
N VAL A 330 -27.22 -59.08 -47.08
CA VAL A 330 -25.84 -58.68 -46.74
C VAL A 330 -25.83 -57.54 -45.71
N SER A 331 -26.68 -56.52 -45.90
CA SER A 331 -26.79 -55.40 -44.95
C SER A 331 -27.32 -55.87 -43.59
N LYS A 332 -28.38 -56.70 -43.53
CA LYS A 332 -28.92 -57.23 -42.27
C LYS A 332 -27.90 -58.15 -41.56
N THR A 333 -27.17 -58.97 -42.31
CA THR A 333 -26.10 -59.82 -41.78
C THR A 333 -24.94 -58.98 -41.24
N PHE A 334 -24.58 -57.87 -41.91
CA PHE A 334 -23.60 -56.93 -41.37
C PHE A 334 -24.04 -56.34 -40.04
N GLU A 335 -25.30 -55.94 -39.91
CA GLU A 335 -25.85 -55.39 -38.66
C GLU A 335 -25.76 -56.42 -37.53
N GLY A 336 -26.21 -57.65 -37.80
CA GLY A 336 -26.18 -58.76 -36.86
C GLY A 336 -24.75 -59.13 -36.42
N LEU A 337 -23.82 -59.23 -37.36
CA LEU A 337 -22.41 -59.53 -37.07
C LEU A 337 -21.70 -58.36 -36.37
N THR A 338 -22.00 -57.12 -36.74
CA THR A 338 -21.46 -55.94 -36.06
C THR A 338 -21.92 -55.89 -34.61
N LYS A 339 -23.19 -56.20 -34.34
CA LYS A 339 -23.72 -56.31 -32.98
C LYS A 339 -23.02 -57.43 -32.18
N GLN A 340 -22.83 -58.60 -32.79
CA GLN A 340 -22.10 -59.71 -32.15
C GLN A 340 -20.63 -59.35 -31.86
N ILE A 341 -19.95 -58.62 -32.75
CA ILE A 341 -18.57 -58.18 -32.56
C ILE A 341 -18.47 -57.06 -31.51
N GLU A 342 -19.50 -56.22 -31.38
CA GLU A 342 -19.60 -55.20 -30.32
C GLU A 342 -19.81 -55.82 -28.94
N ASP A 343 -20.46 -56.98 -28.86
CA ASP A 343 -20.67 -57.73 -27.61
C ASP A 343 -19.42 -58.51 -27.14
N ILE A 344 -18.34 -58.55 -27.94
CA ILE A 344 -17.06 -59.17 -27.56
C ILE A 344 -16.29 -58.26 -26.58
N LYS A 345 -15.92 -58.81 -25.41
CA LYS A 345 -15.24 -58.07 -24.33
C LYS A 345 -13.84 -57.55 -24.70
N ASP A 346 -13.12 -58.23 -25.61
CA ASP A 346 -11.79 -57.82 -26.06
C ASP A 346 -11.88 -56.78 -27.18
N LYS A 347 -11.50 -55.54 -26.86
CA LYS A 347 -11.53 -54.42 -27.80
C LYS A 347 -10.55 -54.57 -28.97
N THR A 348 -9.43 -55.27 -28.78
CA THR A 348 -8.40 -55.44 -29.82
C THR A 348 -8.85 -56.44 -30.88
N VAL A 349 -9.38 -57.58 -30.44
CA VAL A 349 -9.98 -58.60 -31.30
C VAL A 349 -11.25 -58.08 -31.97
N SER A 350 -12.09 -57.33 -31.25
CA SER A 350 -13.28 -56.69 -31.81
C SER A 350 -12.93 -55.74 -32.97
N ALA A 351 -11.89 -54.91 -32.82
CA ALA A 351 -11.45 -53.99 -33.87
C ALA A 351 -10.92 -54.73 -35.11
N GLU A 352 -10.13 -55.79 -34.94
CA GLU A 352 -9.63 -56.61 -36.05
C GLU A 352 -10.76 -57.33 -36.79
N LEU A 353 -11.74 -57.88 -36.06
CA LEU A 353 -12.90 -58.54 -36.63
C LEU A 353 -13.81 -57.55 -37.38
N LYS A 354 -14.01 -56.32 -36.87
CA LYS A 354 -14.73 -55.27 -37.60
C LYS A 354 -14.04 -54.92 -38.91
N ALA A 355 -12.71 -54.81 -38.91
CA ALA A 355 -11.94 -54.51 -40.12
C ALA A 355 -12.03 -55.64 -41.16
N LYS A 356 -11.94 -56.91 -40.74
CA LYS A 356 -12.13 -58.08 -41.62
C LYS A 356 -13.56 -58.14 -42.16
N LEU A 357 -14.56 -57.90 -41.31
CA LEU A 357 -15.97 -57.89 -41.70
C LEU A 357 -16.26 -56.81 -42.77
N LEU A 358 -15.73 -55.60 -42.58
CA LEU A 358 -15.86 -54.51 -43.55
C LEU A 358 -15.27 -54.88 -44.91
N ARG A 359 -14.08 -55.50 -44.91
CA ARG A 359 -13.41 -55.95 -46.14
C ARG A 359 -14.21 -57.03 -46.86
N ASN A 360 -14.69 -58.04 -46.13
CA ASN A 360 -15.49 -59.13 -46.70
C ASN A 360 -16.82 -58.62 -47.27
N ILE A 361 -17.46 -57.63 -46.63
CA ILE A 361 -18.68 -57.02 -47.17
C ILE A 361 -18.40 -56.17 -48.39
N LEU A 362 -17.28 -55.45 -48.42
CA LEU A 362 -16.88 -54.72 -49.63
C LEU A 362 -16.74 -55.69 -50.80
N GLU A 363 -16.07 -56.82 -50.58
CA GLU A 363 -15.88 -57.88 -51.58
C GLU A 363 -17.22 -58.50 -52.04
N VAL A 364 -18.07 -58.92 -51.09
CA VAL A 364 -19.40 -59.51 -51.39
C VAL A 364 -20.37 -58.49 -52.01
N SER A 365 -20.26 -57.20 -51.68
CA SER A 365 -21.06 -56.13 -52.28
C SER A 365 -20.62 -55.80 -53.71
N THR A 366 -19.33 -55.98 -54.01
CA THR A 366 -18.80 -55.82 -55.38
C THR A 366 -19.14 -56.99 -56.30
N GLU A 367 -19.36 -58.18 -55.76
CA GLU A 367 -19.85 -59.32 -56.54
C GLU A 367 -21.37 -59.19 -56.79
N ASN A 368 -21.74 -58.97 -58.05
CA ASN A 368 -23.15 -58.93 -58.43
C ASN A 368 -23.67 -60.37 -58.65
N PRO A 369 -24.58 -60.91 -57.81
CA PRO A 369 -25.15 -62.24 -58.00
C PRO A 369 -26.00 -62.31 -59.29
N GLY A 370 -26.51 -61.17 -59.76
CA GLY A 370 -27.15 -60.99 -61.06
C GLY A 370 -26.17 -61.03 -62.25
N LYS A 371 -24.97 -61.61 -62.08
CA LYS A 371 -24.04 -61.97 -63.16
C LYS A 371 -24.09 -63.48 -63.47
N LEU A 372 -24.55 -64.31 -62.53
CA LEU A 372 -24.55 -65.78 -62.63
C LEU A 372 -25.78 -66.37 -63.34
N LEU A 373 -26.77 -65.52 -63.64
CA LEU A 373 -28.00 -65.91 -64.33
C LEU A 373 -27.95 -65.46 -65.79
N SER A 374 -27.04 -66.01 -66.59
CA SER A 374 -26.91 -65.63 -68.01
C SER A 374 -28.27 -65.68 -68.75
N ASP A 375 -28.59 -64.60 -69.47
CA ASP A 375 -29.73 -64.42 -70.42
C ASP A 375 -31.09 -63.82 -69.97
N TYR A 376 -31.11 -62.84 -69.06
CA TYR A 376 -32.33 -62.01 -68.79
C TYR A 376 -32.82 -61.17 -69.99
N ASN A 377 -31.95 -60.95 -70.98
CA ASN A 377 -32.27 -60.16 -72.17
C ASN A 377 -33.09 -60.95 -73.19
N GLN A 378 -33.16 -62.27 -73.05
CA GLN A 378 -33.86 -63.17 -73.94
C GLN A 378 -35.22 -63.55 -73.35
N SER A 379 -36.18 -63.81 -74.23
CA SER A 379 -37.49 -64.34 -73.83
C SER A 379 -37.39 -65.84 -73.59
N ASP A 380 -37.91 -66.34 -72.46
CA ASP A 380 -37.90 -67.75 -72.03
C ASP A 380 -38.49 -68.77 -73.05
N HIS A 381 -38.99 -68.31 -74.19
CA HIS A 381 -39.62 -69.14 -75.21
C HIS A 381 -38.80 -69.15 -76.52
N PRO A 382 -38.34 -70.33 -76.99
CA PRO A 382 -37.45 -70.45 -78.16
C PRO A 382 -38.08 -69.97 -79.47
N ILE A 383 -39.42 -69.97 -79.55
CA ILE A 383 -40.17 -69.44 -80.70
C ILE A 383 -40.22 -67.91 -80.66
N LEU A 384 -40.41 -67.32 -79.48
CA LEU A 384 -40.45 -65.87 -79.29
C LEU A 384 -39.07 -65.24 -79.48
N GLU A 385 -38.00 -65.96 -79.17
CA GLU A 385 -36.62 -65.54 -79.45
C GLU A 385 -36.36 -65.44 -80.96
N ARG A 386 -36.75 -66.45 -81.74
CA ARG A 386 -36.62 -66.40 -83.21
C ARG A 386 -37.49 -65.32 -83.85
N VAL A 387 -38.71 -65.13 -83.35
CA VAL A 387 -39.65 -64.10 -83.83
C VAL A 387 -39.15 -62.69 -83.47
N SER A 388 -38.70 -62.46 -82.24
CA SER A 388 -38.09 -61.20 -81.84
C SER A 388 -36.80 -60.92 -82.60
N GLY A 389 -35.95 -61.92 -82.84
CA GLY A 389 -34.80 -61.83 -83.74
C GLY A 389 -35.18 -61.39 -85.15
N PHE A 390 -36.28 -61.93 -85.70
CA PHE A 390 -36.83 -61.51 -87.00
C PHE A 390 -37.23 -60.02 -87.02
N PHE A 391 -37.88 -59.51 -85.96
CA PHE A 391 -38.19 -58.09 -85.82
C PHE A 391 -36.96 -57.21 -85.54
N ASN A 392 -35.91 -57.74 -84.91
CA ASN A 392 -34.68 -57.00 -84.57
C ASN A 392 -33.63 -56.99 -85.69
N THR A 393 -33.72 -57.86 -86.70
CA THR A 393 -32.74 -57.95 -87.80
C THR A 393 -32.67 -56.71 -88.71
N LYS A 394 -33.59 -55.74 -88.59
CA LYS A 394 -33.48 -54.44 -89.29
C LYS A 394 -32.78 -53.34 -88.48
N SER A 395 -32.40 -53.57 -87.22
CA SER A 395 -31.79 -52.54 -86.35
C SER A 395 -30.29 -52.74 -86.07
N VAL A 396 -29.61 -53.65 -86.77
CA VAL A 396 -28.20 -53.99 -86.51
C VAL A 396 -27.22 -53.27 -87.48
N LYS A 397 -27.69 -52.36 -88.34
CA LYS A 397 -26.78 -51.63 -89.26
C LYS A 397 -26.30 -50.25 -88.78
N ASP A 398 -26.85 -49.69 -87.69
CA ASP A 398 -26.57 -48.29 -87.31
C ASP A 398 -25.97 -48.06 -85.91
N SER A 399 -25.48 -49.08 -85.20
CA SER A 399 -24.84 -48.87 -83.88
C SER A 399 -23.31 -49.08 -83.84
N ASN A 400 -22.66 -49.33 -84.98
CA ASN A 400 -21.19 -49.41 -85.07
C ASN A 400 -20.57 -48.15 -85.70
N ALA A 401 -21.09 -46.97 -85.35
CA ALA A 401 -20.42 -45.71 -85.61
C ALA A 401 -20.56 -44.79 -84.39
N LYS A 402 -19.44 -44.59 -83.68
CA LYS A 402 -19.23 -43.76 -82.49
C LYS A 402 -19.73 -44.47 -81.21
N ILE A 403 -18.93 -44.65 -80.17
CA ILE A 403 -18.16 -43.64 -79.44
C ILE A 403 -16.95 -44.33 -78.76
N GLU A 404 -15.77 -43.70 -78.91
CA GLU A 404 -14.56 -43.82 -78.08
C GLU A 404 -14.79 -43.34 -76.65
#